data_AF-A0A0F9HB80-F1
#
_entry.id   AF-A0A0F9HB80-F1
#
_cell.length_a   1.000
_cell.length_b   1.000
_cell.length_c   1.000
_cell.angle_alpha   90.00
_cell.angle_beta   90.00
_cell.angle_gamma   90.00
#
_symmetry.space_group_name_H-M   'P 1'
#
loop_
_entity.id
_entity.type
_entity.pdbx_description
1 polymer ?
#
loop_
_entity_poly.entity_id
_entity_poly.type
_entity_poly.pdbx_seq_one_letter_code
_entity_poly.pdbx_strand_id
1 'polypeptide(L)' 'MKYTVHIYPIVRVTFSDVEANSQEEAMKKAEDGADFHETFDRLAVNVEYAEDIDCFHVDEENDPEYARSVWYDKHNKPL' A
#
# COMPACT_ATOMS: atom_id res chain seq x y z
N MET A 1 14.83 1.36 -24.77
CA MET A 1 13.65 1.90 -24.04
C MET A 1 14.03 1.98 -22.58
N LYS A 2 13.54 2.99 -21.86
CA LYS A 2 13.66 3.11 -20.40
C LYS A 2 12.27 3.23 -19.80
N TYR A 3 12.12 2.75 -18.58
CA TYR A 3 10.87 2.72 -17.85
C TYR A 3 11.12 3.16 -16.42
N THR A 4 10.15 3.90 -15.87
CA THR A 4 10.06 4.10 -14.43
C THR A 4 9.09 3.06 -13.89
N VAL A 5 9.51 2.33 -12.86
CA VAL A 5 8.69 1.30 -12.22
C VAL A 5 8.48 1.67 -10.77
N HIS A 6 7.23 1.89 -10.40
CA HIS A 6 6.80 2.08 -9.03
C HIS A 6 6.28 0.74 -8.49
N ILE A 7 6.79 0.33 -7.32
CA ILE A 7 6.36 -0.89 -6.62
C ILE A 7 5.57 -0.47 -5.39
N TYR A 8 4.39 -1.04 -5.21
CA TYR A 8 3.53 -0.78 -4.05
C TYR A 8 3.54 -2.01 -3.14
N PRO A 9 4.53 -2.13 -2.22
CA PRO A 9 4.58 -3.23 -1.29
C PRO A 9 3.44 -3.13 -0.27
N ILE A 10 2.89 -4.27 0.11
CA ILE A 10 1.98 -4.35 1.25
C ILE A 10 2.83 -4.39 2.51
N VAL A 11 2.51 -3.49 3.43
CA VAL A 11 3.07 -3.49 4.78
C VAL A 11 1.99 -3.91 5.75
N ARG A 12 2.37 -4.73 6.72
CA ARG A 12 1.50 -5.11 7.81
C ARG A 12 1.71 -4.14 8.96
N VAL A 13 0.63 -3.44 9.32
CA VAL A 13 0.59 -2.58 10.50
C VAL A 13 -0.17 -3.30 11.60
N THR A 14 0.47 -3.50 12.75
CA THR A 14 -0.16 -4.19 13.88
C THR A 14 -0.66 -3.18 14.91
N PHE A 15 -1.98 -3.16 15.13
CA PHE A 15 -2.63 -2.45 16.23
C PHE A 15 -2.89 -3.44 17.37
N SER A 16 -2.07 -3.37 18.42
CA SER A 16 -2.27 -4.18 19.63
C SER A 16 -3.35 -3.57 20.53
N ASP A 17 -4.00 -4.41 21.33
CA ASP A 17 -4.92 -4.00 22.41
C ASP A 17 -6.14 -3.16 21.97
N VAL A 18 -6.68 -3.40 20.76
CA VAL A 18 -7.90 -2.72 20.28
C VAL A 18 -9.13 -3.27 21.00
N GLU A 19 -9.68 -2.51 21.95
CA GLU A 19 -10.94 -2.84 22.62
C GLU A 19 -12.16 -2.51 21.74
N ALA A 20 -13.00 -3.51 21.46
CA ALA A 20 -14.21 -3.36 20.65
C ALA A 20 -15.26 -4.43 20.99
N ASN A 21 -16.53 -4.17 20.65
CA ASN A 21 -17.65 -5.10 20.90
C ASN A 21 -17.94 -6.02 19.71
N SER A 22 -17.33 -5.77 18.55
CA SER A 22 -17.40 -6.62 17.36
C SER A 22 -16.12 -6.50 16.53
N GLN A 23 -15.92 -7.44 15.59
CA GLN A 23 -14.81 -7.38 14.64
C GLN A 23 -14.93 -6.15 13.72
N GLU A 24 -16.15 -5.83 13.28
CA GLU A 24 -16.41 -4.64 12.45
C GLU A 24 -16.06 -3.34 13.19
N GLU A 25 -16.40 -3.26 14.48
CA GLU A 25 -16.01 -2.11 15.31
C GLU A 25 -14.49 -2.04 15.51
N ALA A 26 -13.82 -3.18 15.72
CA ALA A 26 -12.36 -3.24 15.86
C ALA A 26 -11.65 -2.76 14.59
N MET A 27 -12.11 -3.22 13.41
CA MET A 27 -11.57 -2.79 12.11
C MET A 27 -11.76 -1.28 11.93
N LYS A 28 -12.97 -0.78 12.18
CA LYS A 28 -13.26 0.65 12.07
C LYS A 28 -12.40 1.49 13.01
N LYS A 29 -12.18 1.06 14.25
CA LYS A 29 -11.31 1.75 15.21
C LYS A 29 -9.85 1.76 14.75
N ALA A 30 -9.36 0.65 14.19
CA ALA A 30 -8.02 0.59 13.64
C ALA A 30 -7.87 1.54 12.44
N GLU A 31 -8.85 1.57 11.53
CA GLU A 31 -8.87 2.48 10.37
C GLU A 31 -8.93 3.96 10.79
N ASP A 32 -9.85 4.32 11.69
CA ASP A 32 -10.03 5.70 12.15
C ASP A 32 -8.81 6.21 12.95
N GLY A 33 -8.07 5.29 13.60
CA GLY A 33 -6.85 5.59 14.36
C GLY A 33 -5.56 5.54 13.55
N ALA A 34 -5.62 5.07 12.30
CA ALA A 34 -4.44 4.91 11.45
C ALA A 34 -4.17 6.17 10.63
N ASP A 35 -3.40 7.10 11.17
CA ASP A 35 -2.66 8.04 10.31
C ASP A 35 -1.45 7.31 9.74
N PHE A 36 -1.63 6.64 8.60
CA PHE A 36 -0.56 5.85 7.98
C PHE A 36 0.68 6.69 7.64
N HIS A 37 0.51 7.97 7.31
CA HIS A 37 1.61 8.86 6.97
C HIS A 37 2.47 9.14 8.20
N GLU A 38 1.83 9.55 9.30
CA GLU A 38 2.51 9.75 10.59
C GLU A 38 3.08 8.43 11.14
N THR A 39 2.38 7.32 10.92
CA THR A 39 2.75 5.98 11.37
C THR A 39 4.05 5.50 10.73
N PHE A 40 4.22 5.71 9.42
CA PHE A 40 5.47 5.37 8.73
C PHE A 40 6.60 6.34 9.06
N ASP A 41 6.30 7.62 9.28
CA ASP A 41 7.30 8.64 9.60
C ASP A 41 7.84 8.53 11.04
N ARG A 42 7.06 8.00 11.98
CA ARG A 42 7.41 7.94 13.41
C ARG A 42 7.72 6.53 13.95
N LEU A 43 7.51 5.46 13.15
CA LEU A 43 7.69 4.05 13.56
C LEU A 43 7.00 3.70 14.89
N ALA A 44 5.90 4.37 15.24
CA ALA A 44 5.24 4.24 16.55
C ALA A 44 4.44 2.93 16.71
N VAL A 45 4.31 2.15 15.63
CA VAL A 45 3.66 0.83 15.61
C VAL A 45 4.62 -0.18 14.99
N ASN A 46 4.44 -1.46 15.31
CA ASN A 46 5.20 -2.53 14.67
C ASN A 46 4.78 -2.64 13.20
N VAL A 47 5.57 -2.01 12.32
CA VAL A 47 5.45 -2.11 10.87
C VAL A 47 6.38 -3.22 10.40
N GLU A 48 5.82 -4.25 9.78
CA GLU A 48 6.57 -5.33 9.14
C GLU A 48 6.31 -5.31 7.63
N TYR A 49 7.34 -5.56 6.82
CA TYR A 49 7.13 -5.86 5.40
C TYR A 49 6.38 -7.18 5.29
N ALA A 50 5.21 -7.17 4.63
CA ALA A 50 4.37 -8.37 4.53
C ALA A 50 4.88 -9.37 3.47
N GLU A 51 6.07 -9.14 2.89
CA GLU A 51 6.63 -9.88 1.74
C GLU A 51 5.64 -10.07 0.56
N ASP A 52 4.67 -9.16 0.40
CA ASP A 52 3.70 -9.18 -0.70
C ASP A 52 3.69 -7.84 -1.41
N ILE A 53 3.48 -7.87 -2.73
CA ILE A 53 3.31 -6.69 -3.58
C ILE A 53 1.84 -6.64 -3.96
N ASP A 54 1.22 -5.48 -3.86
CA ASP A 54 -0.16 -5.31 -4.31
C ASP A 54 -0.20 -5.17 -5.83
N CYS A 55 0.53 -4.18 -6.33
CA CYS A 55 0.55 -3.81 -7.73
C CYS A 55 1.86 -3.11 -8.14
N PHE A 56 2.00 -2.96 -9.46
CA PHE A 56 3.02 -2.15 -10.11
C PHE A 56 2.36 -1.05 -10.94
N HIS A 57 3.00 0.11 -11.00
CA HIS A 57 2.67 1.17 -11.94
C HIS A 57 3.89 1.45 -12.83
N VAL A 58 3.70 1.39 -14.14
CA VAL A 58 4.78 1.49 -15.13
C VAL A 58 4.50 2.66 -16.08
N ASP A 59 5.45 3.58 -16.14
CA ASP A 59 5.44 4.72 -17.05
C ASP A 59 6.49 4.53 -18.17
N GLU A 60 6.13 4.88 -19.41
CA GLU A 60 7.04 4.89 -20.55
C GLU A 60 7.74 6.25 -20.73
N GLU A 61 9.06 6.23 -20.96
CA GLU A 61 9.80 7.45 -21.29
C GLU A 61 9.33 8.00 -22.66
N ASN A 62 9.10 9.32 -22.73
CA ASN A 62 8.49 10.04 -23.87
C ASN A 62 6.98 9.83 -24.05
N ASP A 63 6.26 9.59 -22.94
CA ASP A 63 4.81 9.55 -22.89
C ASP A 63 4.26 10.65 -21.95
N PRO A 64 4.33 11.94 -22.32
CA PRO A 64 4.04 13.05 -21.41
C PRO A 64 2.57 13.11 -20.97
N GLU A 65 1.66 12.48 -21.72
CA GLU A 65 0.24 12.37 -21.39
C GLU A 65 -0.10 11.07 -20.66
N TYR A 66 0.89 10.22 -20.35
CA TYR A 66 0.71 8.95 -19.65
C TYR A 66 -0.25 7.99 -20.37
N ALA A 67 -0.46 8.15 -21.68
CA ALA A 67 -1.40 7.36 -22.48
C ALA A 67 -1.04 5.87 -22.55
N ARG A 68 0.20 5.51 -22.26
CA ARG A 68 0.76 4.15 -22.23
C ARG A 68 1.16 3.72 -20.82
N SER A 69 0.76 4.48 -19.80
CA SER A 69 0.96 4.08 -18.41
C SER A 69 -0.02 2.99 -18.05
N VAL A 70 0.45 1.94 -17.40
CA VAL A 70 -0.35 0.74 -17.12
C VAL A 70 -0.13 0.30 -15.68
N TRP A 71 -1.23 -0.04 -15.02
CA TRP A 71 -1.22 -0.72 -13.74
C TRP A 71 -1.22 -2.22 -13.95
N TYR A 72 -0.39 -2.92 -13.19
CA TYR A 72 -0.32 -4.37 -13.19
C TYR A 72 -0.60 -4.91 -11.79
N ASP A 73 -1.30 -6.04 -11.72
CA ASP A 73 -1.38 -6.83 -10.49
C ASP A 73 0.01 -7.39 -10.12
N LYS A 74 0.10 -7.99 -8.93
CA LYS A 74 1.31 -8.65 -8.45
C LYS A 74 1.83 -9.81 -9.30
N HIS A 75 1.07 -10.26 -10.29
CA HIS A 75 1.44 -11.30 -11.25
C HIS A 75 1.80 -10.73 -12.62
N ASN A 76 2.00 -9.40 -12.73
CA ASN A 76 2.30 -8.68 -13.96
C ASN A 76 1.19 -8.77 -15.01
N LYS A 77 -0.07 -8.90 -14.59
CA LYS A 77 -1.23 -8.81 -15.48
C LYS A 77 -1.82 -7.40 -15.41
N PRO A 78 -2.20 -6.79 -16.55
CA PRO A 78 -2.87 -5.50 -16.53
C PRO A 78 -4.13 -5.54 -15.65
N LEU A 79 -4.34 -4.51 -14.82
CA LEU A 79 -5.55 -4.29 -14.04
C LEU A 79 -6.68 -3.67 -14.89
#